data_AF-A0A6L7N5Q7-F1
#
_entry.id   AF-A0A6L7N5Q7-F1
#
_cell.length_a   1.000
_cell.length_b   1.000
_cell.length_c   1.000
_cell.angle_alpha   90.00
_cell.angle_beta   90.00
_cell.angle_gamma   90.00
#
_symmetry.space_group_name_H-M   'P 1'
#
loop_
_entity.id
_entity.type
_entity.pdbx_description
1 polymer ?
#
loop_
_entity_poly.entity_id
_entity_poly.type
_entity_poly.pdbx_seq_one_letter_code
_entity_poly.pdbx_strand_id
1 'polypeptide(L)'
;MAARYNTAPAVLTAGQVAAYRERGYLFPVRILDEADSRGYRGRLEAYEAELGHPVQGPLRTKPHLLFRWVDELMRNDAILDCVEDLIGPDILCWNMNKIKKYT
;
A
#
# COMPACT_ATOMS: atom_id res chain seq x y z
N MET A 1 4.60 -22.56 16.78
CA MET A 1 4.69 -21.14 16.36
C MET A 1 3.69 -20.36 17.18
N ALA A 2 4.15 -19.57 18.16
CA ALA A 2 3.28 -18.78 19.01
C ALA A 2 2.61 -17.70 18.15
N ALA A 3 1.29 -17.79 18.03
CA ALA A 3 0.49 -16.75 17.41
C ALA A 3 0.65 -15.47 18.22
N ARG A 4 0.99 -14.37 17.52
CA ARG A 4 0.98 -13.03 18.08
C ARG A 4 -0.47 -12.58 18.30
N TYR A 5 -1.16 -13.17 19.27
CA TYR A 5 -2.47 -12.69 19.72
C TYR A 5 -2.28 -11.79 20.94
N ASN A 6 -1.62 -10.63 20.78
CA ASN A 6 -1.89 -9.50 21.65
C ASN A 6 -1.32 -8.20 21.08
N THR A 7 -2.12 -7.14 21.21
CA THR A 7 -1.96 -5.76 20.72
C THR A 7 -1.89 -5.65 19.19
N ALA A 8 -3.04 -5.32 18.58
CA ALA A 8 -3.01 -4.58 17.32
C ALA A 8 -2.06 -3.38 17.50
N PRO A 9 -1.33 -2.97 16.46
CA PRO A 9 -0.55 -1.75 16.50
C PRO A 9 -1.42 -0.57 16.95
N ALA A 10 -0.76 0.50 17.39
CA ALA A 10 -1.41 1.75 17.74
C ALA A 10 -0.63 2.87 17.07
N VAL A 11 -0.45 2.75 15.76
CA VAL A 11 0.26 3.72 14.94
C VAL A 11 -0.62 4.92 14.59
N LEU A 12 -1.94 4.71 14.54
CA LEU A 12 -2.94 5.76 14.41
C LEU A 12 -3.37 6.28 15.78
N THR A 13 -3.43 7.60 15.90
CA THR A 13 -3.99 8.25 17.09
C THR A 13 -5.49 7.98 17.19
N ALA A 14 -6.04 8.02 18.41
CA ALA A 14 -7.48 7.89 18.63
C ALA A 14 -8.30 8.91 17.81
N GLY A 15 -7.77 10.12 17.61
CA GLY A 15 -8.37 11.14 16.76
C GLY A 15 -8.41 10.76 15.27
N GLN A 16 -7.37 10.11 14.75
CA GLN A 16 -7.33 9.61 13.37
C GLN A 16 -8.32 8.45 13.17
N VAL A 17 -8.41 7.53 14.13
CA VAL A 17 -9.39 6.43 14.09
C VAL A 17 -10.82 6.98 14.15
N ALA A 18 -11.09 7.95 15.02
CA ALA A 18 -12.39 8.60 15.10
C ALA A 18 -12.74 9.33 13.78
N ALA A 19 -11.81 10.08 13.21
CA ALA A 19 -12.00 10.76 11.93
C ALA A 19 -12.29 9.78 10.78
N TYR A 20 -11.61 8.63 10.75
CA TYR A 20 -11.90 7.57 9.79
C TYR A 20 -13.33 7.02 9.97
N ARG A 21 -13.74 6.73 11.20
CA ARG A 21 -15.09 6.21 11.51
C ARG A 21 -16.21 7.19 11.14
N GLU A 22 -15.96 8.49 11.31
CA GLU A 22 -16.93 9.55 10.99
C GLU A 22 -17.02 9.81 9.47
N ARG A 23 -15.88 9.91 8.79
CA ARG A 23 -15.82 10.40 7.40
C ARG A 23 -15.75 9.29 6.36
N GLY A 24 -15.41 8.07 6.79
CA GLY A 24 -15.15 6.93 5.91
C GLY A 24 -13.79 6.97 5.21
N TYR A 25 -12.91 7.91 5.56
CA TYR A 25 -11.56 8.00 5.01
C TYR A 25 -10.58 8.65 5.99
N LEU A 26 -9.28 8.40 5.80
CA LEU A 26 -8.20 9.04 6.54
C LEU A 26 -7.08 9.47 5.60
N PHE A 27 -6.77 10.77 5.57
CA PHE A 27 -5.62 11.31 4.86
C PHE A 27 -5.19 12.66 5.48
N PRO A 28 -3.92 13.07 5.32
CA PRO A 28 -2.79 12.27 4.82
C PRO A 28 -2.21 11.34 5.90
N VAL A 29 -1.66 10.21 5.48
CA VAL A 29 -0.85 9.30 6.32
C VAL A 29 0.46 9.04 5.59
N ARG A 30 1.60 9.28 6.25
CA ARG A 30 2.92 9.02 5.65
C ARG A 30 3.25 7.54 5.81
N ILE A 31 3.24 6.82 4.70
CA ILE A 31 3.60 5.39 4.64
C ILE A 31 5.06 5.20 4.22
N LEU A 32 5.45 5.85 3.12
CA LEU A 32 6.80 5.78 2.58
C LEU A 32 7.51 7.08 2.86
N ASP A 33 8.82 6.98 3.10
CA ASP A 33 9.69 8.15 3.03
C ASP A 33 9.97 8.54 1.57
N GLU A 34 10.74 9.62 1.38
CA GLU A 34 11.03 10.13 0.05
C GLU A 34 11.96 9.19 -0.76
N ALA A 35 12.88 8.49 -0.08
CA ALA A 35 13.82 7.59 -0.73
C ALA A 35 13.13 6.33 -1.23
N ASP A 36 12.28 5.71 -0.41
CA ASP A 36 11.46 4.57 -0.77
C ASP A 36 10.49 4.93 -1.89
N SER A 37 9.84 6.09 -1.78
CA SER A 37 8.94 6.60 -2.81
C SER A 37 9.65 6.75 -4.17
N ARG A 38 10.88 7.29 -4.19
CA ARG A 38 11.71 7.37 -5.39
C ARG A 38 12.14 5.99 -5.89
N GLY A 39 12.48 5.07 -4.99
CA GLY A 39 12.88 3.70 -5.31
C GLY A 39 11.79 2.92 -6.04
N TYR A 40 10.57 2.87 -5.49
CA TYR A 40 9.44 2.20 -6.14
C TYR A 40 9.05 2.86 -7.46
N ARG A 41 9.08 4.19 -7.52
CA ARG A 41 8.86 4.94 -8.76
C ARG A 41 9.89 4.58 -9.83
N GLY A 42 11.18 4.53 -9.48
CA GLY A 42 12.25 4.19 -10.41
C GLY A 42 12.11 2.77 -10.97
N ARG A 43 11.71 1.79 -10.15
CA ARG A 43 11.43 0.42 -10.62
C ARG A 43 10.29 0.38 -11.63
N LEU A 44 9.22 1.15 -11.39
CA LEU A 44 8.12 1.27 -12.34
C LEU A 44 8.57 1.93 -13.64
N GLU A 45 9.31 3.04 -13.56
CA GLU A 45 9.76 3.81 -14.73
C GLU A 45 10.77 3.01 -15.57
N ALA A 46 11.67 2.25 -14.94
CA ALA A 46 12.57 1.33 -15.61
C ALA A 46 11.80 0.25 -16.39
N TYR A 47 10.78 -0.34 -15.76
CA TYR A 47 9.94 -1.34 -16.44
C TYR A 47 9.12 -0.73 -17.59
N GLU A 48 8.60 0.49 -17.45
CA GLU A 48 7.93 1.22 -18.55
C GLU A 48 8.90 1.52 -19.70
N ALA A 49 10.17 1.81 -19.41
CA ALA A 49 11.20 2.02 -20.43
C ALA A 49 11.52 0.72 -21.18
N GLU A 50 11.64 -0.42 -20.47
CA GLU A 50 11.84 -1.74 -21.08
C GLU A 50 10.68 -2.15 -21.98
N LEU A 51 9.44 -1.85 -21.57
CA LEU A 51 8.25 -2.07 -22.40
C LEU A 51 8.16 -1.14 -23.61
N GLY A 52 8.83 0.00 -23.58
CA GLY A 52 8.72 1.07 -24.59
C GLY A 52 7.39 1.85 -24.52
N HIS A 53 6.55 1.59 -23.52
CA HIS A 53 5.30 2.30 -23.29
C HIS A 53 4.87 2.22 -21.81
N PRO A 54 3.98 3.11 -21.33
CA PRO A 54 3.47 3.04 -19.97
C PRO A 54 2.77 1.71 -19.66
N VAL A 55 2.76 1.30 -18.38
CA VAL A 55 2.00 0.12 -17.94
C VAL A 55 0.50 0.39 -18.12
N GLN A 56 -0.13 -0.40 -18.99
CA GLN A 56 -1.52 -0.28 -19.39
C GLN A 56 -2.22 -1.65 -19.37
N GLY A 57 -3.56 -1.64 -19.52
CA GLY A 57 -4.35 -2.85 -19.68
C GLY A 57 -4.17 -3.86 -18.54
N PRO A 58 -4.01 -5.17 -18.84
CA PRO A 58 -3.90 -6.22 -17.84
C PRO A 58 -2.75 -6.04 -16.84
N LEU A 59 -1.64 -5.43 -17.26
CA LEU A 59 -0.47 -5.20 -16.40
C LEU A 59 -0.74 -4.20 -15.26
N ARG A 60 -1.86 -3.46 -15.34
CA ARG A 60 -2.27 -2.45 -14.37
C ARG A 60 -3.07 -3.04 -13.20
N THR A 61 -3.64 -4.22 -13.39
CA THR A 61 -4.53 -4.89 -12.44
C THR A 61 -3.82 -6.02 -11.74
N LYS A 62 -3.92 -6.05 -10.40
CA LYS A 62 -3.19 -6.98 -9.52
C LYS A 62 -1.69 -7.09 -9.86
N PRO A 63 -0.95 -5.96 -10.02
CA PRO A 63 0.44 -6.03 -10.43
C PRO A 63 1.36 -6.70 -9.38
N HIS A 64 0.89 -6.88 -8.14
CA HIS A 64 1.59 -7.71 -7.14
C HIS A 64 1.77 -9.17 -7.58
N LEU A 65 0.93 -9.69 -8.48
CA LEU A 65 1.10 -11.02 -9.05
C LEU A 65 2.21 -11.09 -10.10
N LEU A 66 2.59 -9.94 -10.67
CA LEU A 66 3.56 -9.84 -11.77
C LEU A 66 4.92 -9.32 -11.29
N PHE A 67 4.93 -8.49 -10.25
CA PHE A 67 6.11 -7.76 -9.81
C PHE A 67 6.35 -7.98 -8.32
N ARG A 68 7.50 -8.58 -8.00
CA ARG A 68 7.92 -8.79 -6.60
C ARG A 68 8.00 -7.49 -5.82
N TRP A 69 8.52 -6.42 -6.41
CA TRP A 69 8.61 -5.12 -5.75
C TRP A 69 7.24 -4.51 -5.41
N VAL A 70 6.18 -4.95 -6.09
CA VAL A 70 4.82 -4.55 -5.79
C VAL A 70 4.23 -5.41 -4.67
N ASP A 71 4.49 -6.72 -4.67
CA ASP A 71 4.14 -7.61 -3.55
C ASP A 71 4.79 -7.14 -2.24
N GLU A 72 6.06 -6.74 -2.29
CA GLU A 72 6.76 -6.14 -1.14
C GLU A 72 6.08 -4.85 -0.65
N LEU A 73 5.65 -3.99 -1.57
CA LEU A 73 4.96 -2.74 -1.20
C LEU A 73 3.59 -3.00 -0.56
N MET A 74 2.79 -3.94 -1.06
CA MET A 74 1.48 -4.24 -0.45
C MET A 74 1.60 -4.90 0.93
N ARG A 75 2.77 -5.45 1.26
CA ARG A 75 3.11 -6.04 2.56
C ARG A 75 3.92 -5.10 3.46
N ASN A 76 4.01 -3.82 3.10
CA ASN A 76 4.73 -2.84 3.89
C ASN A 76 4.09 -2.72 5.29
N ASP A 77 4.90 -2.90 6.33
CA ASP A 77 4.44 -2.91 7.73
C ASP A 77 3.69 -1.61 8.09
N ALA A 78 4.14 -0.44 7.62
CA ALA A 78 3.44 0.82 7.92
C ALA A 78 2.03 0.88 7.29
N ILE A 79 1.82 0.23 6.13
CA ILE A 79 0.47 0.07 5.56
C ILE A 79 -0.35 -0.87 6.42
N LEU A 80 0.19 -2.06 6.73
CA LEU A 80 -0.52 -3.08 7.47
C LEU A 80 -0.88 -2.58 8.87
N ASP A 81 0.06 -2.01 9.60
CA ASP A 81 -0.17 -1.44 10.93
C ASP A 81 -1.29 -0.40 10.91
N CYS A 82 -1.27 0.54 9.94
CA CYS A 82 -2.34 1.54 9.83
C CYS A 82 -3.70 0.91 9.53
N VAL A 83 -3.76 -0.18 8.78
CA VAL A 83 -5.01 -0.88 8.44
C VAL A 83 -5.48 -1.74 9.61
N GLU A 84 -4.57 -2.40 10.33
CA GLU A 84 -4.86 -3.22 11.51
C GLU A 84 -5.54 -2.39 12.59
N ASP A 85 -5.08 -1.15 12.82
CA ASP A 85 -5.69 -0.19 13.76
C ASP A 85 -7.17 0.14 13.42
N LEU A 86 -7.56 -0.01 12.14
CA LEU A 86 -8.89 0.35 11.64
C LEU A 86 -9.84 -0.85 11.55
N ILE A 87 -9.37 -2.01 11.09
CA ILE A 87 -10.23 -3.17 10.77
C ILE A 87 -9.84 -4.45 11.51
N GLY A 88 -8.75 -4.45 12.27
CA GLY A 88 -8.23 -5.61 12.97
C GLY A 88 -7.13 -6.37 12.20
N PRO A 89 -6.53 -7.39 12.84
CA PRO A 89 -5.29 -8.02 12.39
C PRO A 89 -5.44 -8.97 11.19
N ASP A 90 -6.64 -9.47 10.92
CA ASP A 90 -6.89 -10.45 9.86
C ASP A 90 -7.12 -9.74 8.51
N ILE A 91 -6.03 -9.32 7.87
CA ILE A 91 -6.06 -8.54 6.62
C ILE A 91 -5.85 -9.43 5.39
N LEU A 92 -6.78 -9.33 4.43
CA LEU A 92 -6.61 -9.88 3.08
C LEU A 92 -6.54 -8.75 2.04
N CYS A 93 -5.37 -8.55 1.45
CA CYS A 93 -5.23 -7.70 0.27
C CYS A 93 -5.74 -8.45 -0.98
N TRP A 94 -7.02 -8.31 -1.30
CA TRP A 94 -7.67 -9.04 -2.39
C TRP A 94 -7.46 -8.41 -3.77
N ASN A 95 -7.11 -7.12 -3.83
CA ASN A 95 -6.93 -6.40 -5.08
C ASN A 95 -5.98 -5.21 -4.92
N MET A 96 -5.28 -4.90 -6.00
CA MET A 96 -4.44 -3.71 -6.08
C MET A 96 -4.41 -3.22 -7.52
N ASN A 97 -4.58 -1.92 -7.71
CA ASN A 97 -4.54 -1.29 -9.02
C ASN A 97 -3.57 -0.12 -8.99
N LYS A 98 -2.73 -0.01 -10.03
CA LYS A 98 -1.95 1.22 -10.25
C LYS A 98 -2.90 2.35 -10.61
N ILE A 99 -2.61 3.59 -10.21
CA ILE A 99 -3.27 4.81 -10.69
C ILE A 99 -2.16 5.76 -11.17
N LYS A 100 -2.17 6.12 -12.46
CA LYS A 100 -1.29 7.15 -13.04
C LYS A 100 -2.20 8.07 -13.84
N LYS A 101 -2.18 9.37 -13.54
CA LYS A 101 -2.87 10.38 -14.34
C LYS A 101 -1.88 10.88 -15.39
N TYR A 102 -2.29 10.85 -16.66
CA TYR A 102 -1.57 11.54 -17.72
C TYR A 102 -2.10 12.97 -17.75
N THR A 103 -1.19 13.94 -17.61
CA THR A 103 -1.44 15.36 -17.86
C THR A 103 -0.63 15.72 -19.08
#